data_AF-J9BK16-F1
#
_entry.id   AF-J9BK16-F1
#
_cell.length_a   1.000
_cell.length_b   1.000
_cell.length_c   1.000
_cell.angle_alpha   90.00
_cell.angle_beta   90.00
_cell.angle_gamma   90.00
#
_symmetry.space_group_name_H-M   'P 1'
#
loop_
_entity.id
_entity.type
_entity.pdbx_description
1 polymer ?
#
loop_
_entity_poly.entity_id
_entity_poly.type
_entity_poly.pdbx_seq_one_letter_code
_entity_poly.pdbx_strand_id
1 'polypeptide(L)'
;EVKRLSQEQRCIIQKTFKYLYNDPQKNGQKIFVLLLGDFPEYKQIWPQFRGIPDSSVITADVVKKHGLVYLAGLKAIIDSMPNEEKLVKMINRITTAHLKWNIYKSHIMNMLKEVIVILQSYPHCQGKHVEEAWFTLFDVIGNLVDKFSKQRISKY
;
A
#
# COMPACT_ATOMS: atom_id res chain seq x y z
N GLU A 1 4.34 16.39 -5.72
CA GLU A 1 4.00 14.95 -5.56
C GLU A 1 2.68 14.57 -6.23
N VAL A 2 1.49 14.87 -5.68
CA VAL A 2 0.21 14.31 -6.19
C VAL A 2 -0.08 14.62 -7.67
N LYS A 3 0.37 15.77 -8.19
CA LYS A 3 0.27 16.15 -9.61
C LYS A 3 1.00 15.20 -10.58
N ARG A 4 1.89 14.33 -10.09
CA ARG A 4 2.57 13.30 -10.88
C ARG A 4 1.63 12.17 -11.33
N LEU A 5 0.52 11.94 -10.62
CA LEU A 5 -0.51 11.01 -11.06
C LEU A 5 -1.36 11.68 -12.14
N SER A 6 -1.11 11.30 -13.40
CA SER A 6 -1.91 11.76 -14.54
C SER A 6 -3.36 11.25 -14.46
N GLN A 7 -4.26 11.90 -15.20
CA GLN A 7 -5.66 11.46 -15.27
C GLN A 7 -5.79 10.03 -15.83
N GLU A 8 -4.96 9.68 -16.79
CA GLU A 8 -4.88 8.34 -17.37
C GLU A 8 -4.45 7.30 -16.33
N GLN A 9 -3.37 7.57 -15.58
CA GLN A 9 -2.90 6.69 -14.52
C GLN A 9 -3.94 6.51 -13.42
N ARG A 10 -4.64 7.58 -13.01
CA ARG A 10 -5.75 7.49 -12.06
C ARG A 10 -6.85 6.56 -12.57
N CYS A 11 -7.21 6.66 -13.86
CA CYS A 11 -8.20 5.80 -14.49
C CYS A 11 -7.75 4.32 -14.51
N ILE A 12 -6.49 4.05 -14.86
CA ILE A 12 -5.89 2.70 -14.84
C ILE A 12 -5.96 2.11 -13.43
N ILE A 13 -5.55 2.88 -12.41
CA ILE A 13 -5.56 2.43 -11.01
C ILE A 13 -7.00 2.12 -10.56
N GLN A 14 -7.95 3.03 -10.81
CA GLN A 14 -9.36 2.83 -10.44
C GLN A 14 -9.97 1.60 -11.11
N LYS A 15 -9.65 1.34 -12.39
CA LYS A 15 -10.14 0.16 -13.12
C LYS A 15 -9.54 -1.13 -12.58
N THR A 16 -8.22 -1.16 -12.42
CA THR A 16 -7.47 -2.37 -12.00
C THR A 16 -7.66 -2.69 -10.51
N PHE A 17 -7.87 -1.69 -9.67
CA PHE A 17 -8.14 -1.90 -8.24
C PHE A 17 -9.40 -2.73 -7.95
N LYS A 18 -10.40 -2.71 -8.85
CA LYS A 18 -11.60 -3.55 -8.71
C LYS A 18 -11.26 -5.03 -8.63
N TYR A 19 -10.20 -5.48 -9.32
CA TYR A 19 -9.72 -6.86 -9.26
C TYR A 19 -8.97 -7.14 -7.97
N LEU A 20 -8.21 -6.16 -7.45
CA LEU A 20 -7.57 -6.30 -6.16
C LEU A 20 -8.60 -6.35 -5.01
N TYR A 21 -9.70 -5.61 -5.13
CA TYR A 21 -10.74 -5.45 -4.11
C TYR A 21 -11.94 -6.40 -4.29
N ASN A 22 -11.93 -7.32 -5.26
CA ASN A 22 -13.04 -8.26 -5.47
C ASN A 22 -13.18 -9.29 -4.32
N ASP A 23 -12.06 -9.69 -3.73
CA ASP A 23 -11.96 -10.50 -2.54
C ASP A 23 -10.90 -9.87 -1.62
N PRO A 24 -11.27 -8.79 -0.90
CA PRO A 24 -10.31 -8.00 -0.14
C PRO A 24 -9.72 -8.78 1.02
N GLN A 25 -10.45 -9.77 1.57
CA GLN A 25 -9.92 -10.60 2.63
C GLN A 25 -8.79 -11.49 2.12
N LYS A 26 -9.03 -12.23 1.02
CA LYS A 26 -8.03 -13.12 0.43
C LYS A 26 -6.84 -12.34 -0.13
N ASN A 27 -7.10 -11.31 -0.93
CA ASN A 27 -6.03 -10.55 -1.59
C ASN A 27 -5.21 -9.75 -0.59
N GLY A 28 -5.86 -9.12 0.40
CA GLY A 28 -5.18 -8.39 1.47
C GLY A 28 -4.31 -9.30 2.33
N GLN A 29 -4.81 -10.49 2.68
CA GLN A 29 -4.01 -11.48 3.39
C GLN A 29 -2.82 -11.92 2.54
N LYS A 30 -3.04 -12.29 1.28
CA LYS A 30 -1.99 -12.79 0.39
C LYS A 30 -0.86 -11.78 0.22
N ILE A 31 -1.17 -10.49 0.07
CA ILE A 31 -0.18 -9.40 0.01
C ILE A 31 0.74 -9.43 1.24
N PHE A 32 0.18 -9.47 2.46
CA PHE A 32 0.99 -9.46 3.67
C PHE A 32 1.74 -10.78 3.90
N VAL A 33 1.18 -11.92 3.48
CA VAL A 33 1.91 -13.20 3.54
C VAL A 33 3.14 -13.17 2.65
N LEU A 34 3.02 -12.66 1.43
CA LEU A 34 4.17 -12.52 0.53
C LEU A 34 5.19 -11.51 1.09
N LEU A 35 4.71 -10.35 1.55
CA LEU A 35 5.58 -9.31 2.12
C LEU A 35 6.37 -9.80 3.33
N LEU A 36 5.72 -10.53 4.24
CA LEU A 36 6.39 -11.08 5.42
C LEU A 36 7.26 -12.31 5.10
N GLY A 37 7.03 -12.97 3.97
CA GLY A 37 7.92 -14.00 3.45
C GLY A 37 9.22 -13.41 2.90
N ASP A 38 9.12 -12.29 2.19
CA ASP A 38 10.29 -11.58 1.63
C ASP A 38 11.03 -10.74 2.67
N PHE A 39 10.31 -10.19 3.67
CA PHE A 39 10.84 -9.35 4.73
C PHE A 39 10.33 -9.79 6.11
N PRO A 40 10.79 -10.92 6.67
CA PRO A 40 10.34 -11.43 7.96
C PRO A 40 10.53 -10.45 9.13
N GLU A 41 11.54 -9.57 9.03
CA GLU A 41 11.82 -8.52 10.01
C GLU A 41 10.68 -7.49 10.13
N TYR A 42 9.81 -7.36 9.12
CA TYR A 42 8.67 -6.43 9.16
C TYR A 42 7.62 -6.82 10.21
N LYS A 43 7.63 -8.07 10.71
CA LYS A 43 6.82 -8.46 11.88
C LYS A 43 7.13 -7.62 13.12
N GLN A 44 8.32 -7.02 13.21
CA GLN A 44 8.70 -6.19 14.36
C GLN A 44 8.07 -4.79 14.34
N ILE A 45 7.65 -4.30 13.17
CA ILE A 45 7.02 -2.99 12.98
C ILE A 45 5.75 -2.89 13.84
N TRP A 46 4.90 -3.92 13.78
CA TRP A 46 3.61 -3.93 14.45
C TRP A 46 3.57 -4.95 15.59
N PRO A 47 3.29 -4.54 16.85
CA PRO A 47 3.28 -5.42 18.02
C PRO A 47 2.45 -6.70 17.84
N GLN A 48 1.30 -6.61 17.17
CA GLN A 48 0.39 -7.74 16.96
C GLN A 48 0.96 -8.84 16.05
N PHE A 49 2.07 -8.60 15.33
CA PHE A 49 2.71 -9.60 14.48
C PHE A 49 3.91 -10.30 15.15
N ARG A 50 4.47 -9.73 16.22
CA ARG A 50 5.73 -10.20 16.84
C ARG A 50 5.65 -11.62 17.38
N GLY A 51 4.47 -12.02 17.88
CA GLY A 51 4.24 -13.35 18.44
C GLY A 51 3.85 -14.42 17.42
N ILE A 52 3.76 -14.08 16.12
CA ILE A 52 3.34 -15.04 15.09
C ILE A 52 4.56 -15.85 14.62
N PRO A 53 4.56 -17.19 14.77
CA PRO A 53 5.57 -18.04 14.17
C PRO A 53 5.53 -17.92 12.64
N ASP A 54 6.69 -17.93 11.98
CA ASP A 54 6.77 -17.79 10.51
C ASP A 54 5.93 -18.83 9.77
N SER A 55 5.94 -20.08 10.26
CA SER A 55 5.13 -21.19 9.73
C SER A 55 3.61 -20.96 9.81
N SER A 56 3.16 -20.03 10.65
CA SER A 56 1.73 -19.76 10.91
C SER A 56 1.23 -18.45 10.29
N VAL A 57 2.10 -17.65 9.66
CA VAL A 57 1.74 -16.35 9.07
C VAL A 57 0.61 -16.48 8.04
N ILE A 58 0.63 -17.55 7.24
CA ILE A 58 -0.36 -17.81 6.19
C ILE A 58 -1.77 -18.08 6.72
N THR A 59 -1.94 -18.54 7.95
CA THR A 59 -3.26 -18.84 8.53
C THR A 59 -3.69 -17.81 9.58
N ALA A 60 -2.77 -16.96 10.04
CA ALA A 60 -3.00 -16.03 11.14
C ALA A 60 -4.11 -14.99 10.84
N ASP A 61 -5.16 -14.98 11.67
CA ASP A 61 -6.30 -14.08 11.51
C ASP A 61 -5.93 -12.60 11.66
N VAL A 62 -4.90 -12.30 12.44
CA VAL A 62 -4.39 -10.93 12.59
C VAL A 62 -3.79 -10.41 11.28
N VAL A 63 -3.17 -11.28 10.46
CA VAL A 63 -2.67 -10.92 9.12
C VAL A 63 -3.84 -10.64 8.18
N LYS A 64 -4.89 -11.48 8.21
CA LYS A 64 -6.14 -11.25 7.44
C LYS A 64 -6.76 -9.90 7.76
N LYS A 65 -6.96 -9.63 9.05
CA LYS A 65 -7.56 -8.37 9.54
C LYS A 65 -6.71 -7.16 9.14
N HIS A 66 -5.40 -7.27 9.21
CA HIS A 66 -4.51 -6.18 8.81
C HIS A 66 -4.53 -5.94 7.30
N GLY A 67 -4.58 -7.01 6.48
CA GLY A 67 -4.76 -6.92 5.04
C GLY A 67 -6.05 -6.19 4.64
N LEU A 68 -7.16 -6.42 5.37
CA LEU A 68 -8.41 -5.69 5.17
C LEU A 68 -8.27 -4.18 5.45
N VAL A 69 -7.63 -3.82 6.57
CA VAL A 69 -7.38 -2.42 6.93
C VAL A 69 -6.51 -1.74 5.87
N TYR A 70 -5.48 -2.42 5.39
CA TYR A 70 -4.62 -1.94 4.31
C TYR A 70 -5.42 -1.68 3.02
N LEU A 71 -6.21 -2.64 2.54
CA LEU A 71 -7.01 -2.47 1.33
C LEU A 71 -8.09 -1.39 1.50
N ALA A 72 -8.67 -1.24 2.69
CA ALA A 72 -9.59 -0.14 2.97
C ALA A 72 -8.90 1.23 2.89
N GLY A 73 -7.66 1.34 3.40
CA GLY A 73 -6.84 2.55 3.27
C GLY A 73 -6.50 2.88 1.81
N LEU A 74 -6.10 1.86 1.03
CA LEU A 74 -5.83 2.01 -0.39
C LEU A 74 -7.09 2.40 -1.17
N LYS A 75 -8.24 1.78 -0.86
CA LYS A 75 -9.55 2.17 -1.41
C LYS A 75 -9.87 3.64 -1.14
N ALA A 76 -9.66 4.11 0.08
CA ALA A 76 -9.93 5.50 0.45
C ALA A 76 -9.09 6.50 -0.38
N ILE A 77 -7.83 6.18 -0.68
CA ILE A 77 -6.99 6.96 -1.59
C ILE A 77 -7.58 6.94 -3.00
N ILE A 78 -7.91 5.76 -3.52
CA ILE A 78 -8.39 5.57 -4.90
C ILE A 78 -9.76 6.25 -5.14
N ASP A 79 -10.67 6.14 -4.18
CA ASP A 79 -11.99 6.80 -4.21
C ASP A 79 -11.86 8.33 -4.18
N SER A 80 -10.77 8.86 -3.63
CA SER A 80 -10.51 10.29 -3.58
C SER A 80 -9.87 10.86 -4.85
N MET A 81 -9.35 10.00 -5.76
CA MET A 81 -8.66 10.43 -6.99
C MET A 81 -9.43 11.40 -7.91
N PRO A 82 -10.77 11.36 -8.01
CA PRO A 82 -11.53 12.33 -8.82
C PRO A 82 -11.46 13.77 -8.29
N ASN A 83 -11.11 13.98 -7.02
CA ASN A 83 -11.06 15.30 -6.41
C ASN A 83 -9.67 15.52 -5.79
N GLU A 84 -8.89 16.43 -6.36
CA GLU A 84 -7.50 16.66 -5.95
C GLU A 84 -7.36 17.06 -4.47
N GLU A 85 -8.24 17.92 -3.95
CA GLU A 85 -8.20 18.30 -2.55
C GLU A 85 -8.46 17.12 -1.60
N LYS A 86 -9.44 16.28 -1.94
CA LYS A 86 -9.73 15.05 -1.18
C LYS A 86 -8.55 14.09 -1.25
N LEU A 87 -7.93 13.93 -2.42
CA LEU A 87 -6.76 13.08 -2.62
C LEU A 87 -5.57 13.55 -1.76
N VAL A 88 -5.28 14.85 -1.77
CA VAL A 88 -4.22 15.43 -0.94
C VAL A 88 -4.51 15.20 0.55
N LYS A 89 -5.73 15.48 1.01
CA LYS A 89 -6.14 15.24 2.41
C LYS A 89 -6.00 13.77 2.81
N MET A 90 -6.42 12.85 1.94
CA MET A 90 -6.34 11.42 2.20
C MET A 90 -4.90 10.91 2.25
N ILE A 91 -4.07 11.27 1.28
CA ILE A 91 -2.66 10.88 1.25
C ILE A 91 -1.91 11.43 2.47
N ASN A 92 -2.19 12.68 2.88
CA ASN A 92 -1.59 13.25 4.09
C ASN A 92 -1.97 12.44 5.34
N ARG A 93 -3.25 12.08 5.50
CA ARG A 93 -3.72 11.25 6.62
C ARG A 93 -3.02 9.89 6.65
N ILE A 94 -2.93 9.21 5.52
CA ILE A 94 -2.26 7.92 5.40
C ILE A 94 -0.77 8.05 5.71
N THR A 95 -0.13 9.10 5.19
CA THR A 95 1.29 9.38 5.45
C THR A 95 1.55 9.54 6.94
N THR A 96 0.77 10.36 7.65
CA THR A 96 0.91 10.54 9.11
C THR A 96 0.75 9.22 9.88
N ALA A 97 -0.19 8.37 9.48
CA ALA A 97 -0.38 7.07 10.11
C ALA A 97 0.83 6.14 9.95
N HIS A 98 1.49 6.18 8.79
CA HIS A 98 2.70 5.39 8.51
C HIS A 98 3.93 5.89 9.29
N LEU A 99 4.05 7.21 9.49
CA LEU A 99 5.12 7.79 10.31
C LEU A 99 5.08 7.38 11.78
N LYS A 100 3.91 7.05 12.32
CA LYS A 100 3.78 6.52 13.69
C LYS A 100 4.52 5.21 13.87
N TRP A 101 4.62 4.42 12.80
CA TRP A 101 5.22 3.08 12.79
C TRP A 101 6.63 3.07 12.19
N ASN A 102 7.27 4.23 12.03
CA ASN A 102 8.59 4.37 11.39
C ASN A 102 8.66 3.70 10.01
N ILE A 103 7.55 3.76 9.25
CA ILE A 103 7.52 3.28 7.88
C ILE A 103 8.08 4.38 6.98
N TYR A 104 9.00 3.99 6.11
CA TYR A 104 9.69 4.85 5.14
C TYR A 104 9.33 4.48 3.70
N LYS A 105 9.72 5.30 2.73
CA LYS A 105 9.53 5.02 1.30
C LYS A 105 9.93 3.62 0.89
N SER A 106 11.08 3.11 1.36
CA SER A 106 11.55 1.75 1.05
C SER A 106 10.51 0.68 1.36
N HIS A 107 9.88 0.74 2.54
CA HIS A 107 8.82 -0.17 2.95
C HIS A 107 7.58 -0.05 2.05
N ILE A 108 7.20 1.16 1.67
CA ILE A 108 6.08 1.41 0.74
C ILE A 108 6.39 0.78 -0.62
N MET A 109 7.61 0.95 -1.13
CA MET A 109 8.02 0.37 -2.41
C MET A 109 8.12 -1.16 -2.36
N ASN A 110 8.51 -1.75 -1.23
CA ASN A 110 8.48 -3.20 -1.05
C ASN A 110 7.05 -3.75 -1.11
N MET A 111 6.08 -3.03 -0.55
CA MET A 111 4.66 -3.40 -0.66
C MET A 111 4.14 -3.36 -2.10
N LEU A 112 4.63 -2.44 -2.93
CA LEU A 112 4.22 -2.35 -4.35
C LEU A 112 4.46 -3.66 -5.09
N LYS A 113 5.62 -4.30 -4.86
CA LYS A 113 5.97 -5.58 -5.49
C LYS A 113 4.84 -6.61 -5.29
N GLU A 114 4.37 -6.75 -4.06
CA GLU A 114 3.33 -7.73 -3.73
C GLU A 114 1.97 -7.35 -4.31
N VAL A 115 1.65 -6.06 -4.38
CA VAL A 115 0.44 -5.58 -5.05
C VAL A 115 0.46 -5.92 -6.54
N ILE A 116 1.60 -5.72 -7.22
CA ILE A 116 1.77 -6.05 -8.64
C ILE A 116 1.62 -7.56 -8.87
N VAL A 117 2.18 -8.40 -8.00
CA VAL A 117 2.03 -9.86 -8.09
C VAL A 117 0.55 -10.27 -8.06
N ILE A 118 -0.26 -9.66 -7.18
CA ILE A 118 -1.70 -9.95 -7.15
C ILE A 118 -2.40 -9.45 -8.41
N LEU A 119 -2.12 -8.22 -8.83
CA LEU A 119 -2.72 -7.63 -10.02
C LEU A 119 -2.43 -8.47 -11.28
N GLN A 120 -1.17 -8.86 -11.52
CA GLN A 120 -0.77 -9.64 -12.69
C GLN A 120 -1.41 -11.04 -12.77
N SER A 121 -1.97 -11.56 -11.66
CA SER A 121 -2.76 -12.79 -11.68
C SER A 121 -4.11 -12.64 -12.40
N TYR A 122 -4.55 -11.40 -12.67
CA TYR A 122 -5.73 -11.09 -13.46
C TYR A 122 -5.30 -10.64 -14.87
N PRO A 123 -5.76 -11.30 -15.95
CA PRO A 123 -5.37 -10.96 -17.33
C PRO A 123 -5.55 -9.48 -17.69
N HIS A 124 -6.61 -8.85 -17.18
CA HIS A 124 -6.92 -7.42 -17.45
C HIS A 124 -6.04 -6.42 -16.69
N CYS A 125 -5.17 -6.89 -15.80
CA CYS A 125 -4.26 -6.07 -15.02
C CYS A 125 -2.80 -6.29 -15.42
N GLN A 126 -2.55 -7.04 -16.50
CA GLN A 126 -1.22 -7.25 -17.03
C GLN A 126 -0.75 -6.05 -17.87
N GLY A 127 0.56 -5.88 -17.95
CA GLY A 127 1.21 -4.92 -18.84
C GLY A 127 1.84 -3.73 -18.12
N LYS A 128 2.86 -3.17 -18.79
CA LYS A 128 3.73 -2.14 -18.24
C LYS A 128 3.01 -0.87 -17.80
N HIS A 129 1.96 -0.47 -18.53
CA HIS A 129 1.17 0.72 -18.19
C HIS A 129 0.44 0.60 -16.84
N VAL A 130 0.01 -0.60 -16.45
CA VAL A 130 -0.56 -0.87 -15.13
C VAL A 130 0.53 -0.72 -14.08
N GLU A 131 1.67 -1.39 -14.26
CA GLU A 131 2.81 -1.32 -13.35
C GLU A 131 3.30 0.11 -13.15
N GLU A 132 3.44 0.89 -14.22
CA GLU A 132 3.87 2.30 -14.18
C GLU A 132 2.86 3.19 -13.44
N ALA A 133 1.56 2.97 -13.63
CA ALA A 133 0.53 3.73 -12.91
C ALA A 133 0.57 3.43 -11.39
N TRP A 134 0.62 2.15 -11.03
CA TRP A 134 0.73 1.72 -9.63
C TRP A 134 2.05 2.14 -8.98
N PHE A 135 3.16 2.04 -9.72
CA PHE A 135 4.46 2.55 -9.28
C PHE A 135 4.39 4.04 -8.97
N THR A 136 3.80 4.84 -9.86
CA THR A 136 3.68 6.29 -9.65
C THR A 136 2.87 6.61 -8.39
N LEU A 137 1.78 5.89 -8.13
CA LEU A 137 1.00 6.04 -6.90
C LEU A 137 1.85 5.77 -5.66
N PHE A 138 2.52 4.61 -5.61
CA PHE A 138 3.31 4.20 -4.46
C PHE A 138 4.54 5.08 -4.24
N ASP A 139 5.19 5.52 -5.33
CA ASP A 139 6.31 6.45 -5.27
C ASP A 139 5.88 7.83 -4.75
N VAL A 140 4.71 8.33 -5.15
CA VAL A 140 4.14 9.58 -4.60
C VAL A 140 3.86 9.46 -3.11
N ILE A 141 3.25 8.36 -2.67
CA ILE A 141 2.99 8.12 -1.24
C ILE A 141 4.31 8.02 -0.47
N GLY A 142 5.26 7.22 -0.97
CA GLY A 142 6.57 7.03 -0.35
C GLY A 142 7.38 8.32 -0.25
N ASN A 143 7.42 9.14 -1.30
CA ASN A 143 8.09 10.44 -1.28
C ASN A 143 7.49 11.38 -0.22
N LEU A 144 6.17 11.37 -0.09
CA LEU A 144 5.50 12.17 0.93
C LEU A 144 5.85 11.67 2.34
N VAL A 145 5.81 10.36 2.58
CA VAL A 145 6.23 9.75 3.84
C VAL A 145 7.64 10.21 4.24
N ASP A 146 8.63 10.07 3.37
CA ASP A 146 9.99 10.49 3.68
C ASP A 146 10.10 12.01 3.89
N LYS A 147 9.40 12.82 3.09
CA LYS A 147 9.38 14.28 3.24
C LYS A 147 8.85 14.69 4.62
N PHE A 148 7.72 14.13 5.04
CA PHE A 148 7.12 14.44 6.34
C PHE A 148 7.96 13.87 7.51
N SER A 149 8.62 12.73 7.32
CA SER A 149 9.57 12.18 8.30
C SER A 149 10.72 13.15 8.56
N LYS A 150 11.38 13.64 7.50
CA LYS A 150 12.47 14.63 7.59
C LYS A 150 12.02 15.94 8.26
N GLN A 151 10.81 16.40 7.96
CA GLN A 151 10.24 17.59 8.60
C GLN A 151 9.93 17.39 10.09
N ARG A 152 9.56 16.18 10.52
CA ARG A 152 9.42 15.87 11.95
C ARG A 152 10.77 15.92 12.65
N ILE A 153 11.82 15.34 12.05
CA ILE A 153 13.16 15.30 12.65
C ILE A 153 13.74 16.72 12.75
N SER A 154 13.58 17.56 11.73
CA SER A 154 14.09 18.95 11.71
C SER A 154 13.41 19.91 12.70
N LYS A 155 12.31 19.50 13.34
CA LYS A 155 11.59 20.30 14.35
C LYS A 155 12.03 20.01 15.78
N TYR A 156 12.94 19.06 15.97
CA TYR A 156 13.61 18.72 17.23
C TYR A 156 15.11 18.92 17.06
#